data_AF-A0A0C2G940-F1
#
_entry.id   AF-A0A0C2G940-F1
#
_cell.length_a   1.000
_cell.length_b   1.000
_cell.length_c   1.000
_cell.angle_alpha   90.00
_cell.angle_beta   90.00
_cell.angle_gamma   90.00
#
_symmetry.space_group_name_H-M   'P 1'
#
loop_
_entity.id
_entity.type
_entity.pdbx_description
1 polymer ?
#
loop_
_entity_poly.entity_id
_entity_poly.type
_entity_poly.pdbx_seq_one_letter_code
_entity_poly.pdbx_strand_id
1 'polypeptide(L)' 'MKAGKEIDLIVPIFTIVQFMFFVGWFKVGQDLMRPFGLDDDDIEMNYILDRNIATSFAIVNRLQTVELREFFGI' A
#
# COMPACT_ATOMS: atom_id res chain seq x y z
N MET A 1 4.07 -42.15 39.63
CA MET A 1 4.22 -41.42 38.35
C MET A 1 4.76 -40.04 38.69
N LYS A 2 5.99 -39.70 38.26
CA LYS A 2 6.52 -38.35 38.51
C LYS A 2 5.73 -37.37 37.63
N ALA A 3 5.06 -36.40 38.26
CA ALA A 3 4.51 -35.26 37.54
C ALA A 3 5.64 -34.65 36.69
N GLY A 4 5.40 -34.55 35.39
CA GLY A 4 6.31 -33.84 34.49
C GLY A 4 6.54 -32.44 35.06
N LYS A 5 7.79 -32.00 35.09
CA LYS A 5 8.16 -30.70 35.65
C LYS A 5 7.35 -29.62 34.93
N GLU A 6 6.40 -28.98 35.64
CA GLU A 6 5.66 -27.83 35.11
C GLU A 6 6.67 -26.73 34.80
N ILE A 7 6.72 -26.31 33.55
CA ILE A 7 7.63 -25.26 33.11
C ILE A 7 6.99 -23.93 33.49
N ASP A 8 7.42 -23.36 34.60
CA ASP A 8 6.99 -22.03 35.05
C ASP A 8 7.78 -20.96 34.28
N LEU A 9 7.14 -20.37 33.27
CA LEU A 9 7.70 -19.30 32.45
C LEU A 9 7.29 -17.95 33.04
N ILE A 10 8.23 -17.25 33.67
CA ILE A 10 8.03 -15.88 34.18
C ILE A 10 7.55 -14.94 33.06
N VAL A 11 8.01 -15.16 31.83
CA VAL A 11 7.57 -14.43 30.64
C VAL A 11 6.68 -15.33 29.80
N PRO A 12 5.42 -14.95 29.49
CA PRO A 12 4.48 -15.80 28.78
C PRO A 12 4.72 -15.74 27.25
N ILE A 13 5.83 -16.32 26.80
CA ILE A 13 6.30 -16.24 25.39
C ILE A 13 5.22 -16.69 24.40
N PHE A 14 4.53 -17.80 24.67
CA PHE A 14 3.49 -18.30 23.77
C PHE A 14 2.26 -17.38 23.70
N THR A 15 1.88 -16.77 24.81
CA THR A 15 0.79 -15.78 24.85
C THR A 15 1.17 -14.51 24.09
N ILE A 16 2.42 -14.08 24.17
CA ILE A 16 2.93 -12.94 23.39
C ILE A 16 2.86 -13.25 21.89
N VAL A 17 3.29 -14.45 21.49
CA VAL A 17 3.20 -14.88 20.08
C VAL A 17 1.73 -14.93 19.61
N GLN A 18 0.83 -15.51 20.40
CA GLN A 18 -0.60 -15.54 20.10
C GLN A 18 -1.17 -14.11 19.96
N PHE A 19 -0.82 -13.21 20.87
CA PHE A 19 -1.23 -11.81 20.81
C PHE A 19 -0.74 -11.13 19.52
N MET A 20 0.52 -11.32 19.13
CA MET A 20 1.06 -10.78 17.89
C MET A 20 0.30 -11.29 16.66
N PHE A 21 -0.09 -12.57 16.63
CA PHE A 21 -0.90 -13.10 15.54
C PHE A 21 -2.30 -12.48 15.48
N PHE A 22 -3.01 -12.39 16.60
CA PHE A 22 -4.38 -11.86 16.61
C PHE A 22 -4.41 -10.35 16.32
N VAL A 23 -3.58 -9.58 17.01
CA VAL A 23 -3.54 -8.12 16.83
C VAL A 23 -2.89 -7.75 15.49
N GLY A 24 -1.84 -8.46 15.10
CA GLY A 24 -1.19 -8.24 13.79
C GLY A 24 -2.14 -8.50 12.64
N TRP A 25 -2.89 -9.62 12.65
CA TRP A 25 -3.88 -9.87 11.61
C TRP A 25 -5.00 -8.83 11.62
N PHE A 26 -5.51 -8.47 12.80
CA PHE A 26 -6.51 -7.41 12.88
C PHE A 26 -5.99 -6.09 12.28
N LYS A 27 -4.75 -5.70 12.59
CA LYS A 27 -4.10 -4.49 12.08
C LYS A 27 -3.97 -4.47 10.56
N VAL A 28 -3.51 -5.56 9.97
CA VAL A 28 -3.47 -5.70 8.50
C VAL A 28 -4.84 -5.47 7.87
N GLY A 29 -5.91 -5.96 8.51
CA GLY A 29 -7.28 -5.71 8.07
C GLY A 29 -7.67 -4.22 8.17
N GLN A 30 -7.25 -3.51 9.21
CA GLN A 30 -7.52 -2.08 9.37
C GLN A 30 -6.81 -1.25 8.29
N ASP A 31 -5.55 -1.57 8.02
CA ASP A 31 -4.72 -0.83 7.06
C ASP A 31 -5.32 -0.99 5.64
N LEU A 32 -5.73 -2.21 5.27
CA LEU A 32 -6.40 -2.48 4.00
C LEU A 32 -7.80 -1.86 3.86
N MET A 33 -8.46 -1.52 4.98
CA MET A 33 -9.80 -0.90 4.95
C MET A 33 -9.76 0.59 4.58
N ARG A 34 -8.63 1.28 4.80
CA ARG A 34 -8.49 2.72 4.52
C ARG A 34 -7.23 3.04 3.70
N PRO A 35 -7.07 2.44 2.51
CA PRO A 35 -5.82 2.49 1.73
C PRO A 35 -5.51 3.86 1.09
N PHE A 36 -6.33 4.89 1.36
CA PHE A 36 -6.22 6.24 0.79
C PHE A 36 -6.02 7.29 1.89
N GLY A 37 -5.48 6.88 3.04
CA GLY A 37 -5.13 7.77 4.12
C GLY A 37 -3.82 8.51 3.86
N LEU A 38 -3.10 8.77 4.95
CA LEU A 38 -1.78 9.42 4.95
C LEU A 38 -0.75 8.56 5.69
N ASP A 39 -1.07 7.29 5.93
CA ASP A 39 -0.14 6.36 6.57
C ASP A 39 0.95 5.97 5.56
N ASP A 40 2.13 5.57 6.06
CA ASP A 40 3.30 5.31 5.22
C ASP A 40 3.07 4.16 4.19
N ASP A 41 2.15 3.25 4.49
CA ASP A 41 1.79 2.10 3.65
C ASP A 41 0.57 2.35 2.74
N ASP A 42 0.00 3.56 2.76
CA ASP A 42 -1.14 3.95 1.91
C ASP A 42 -0.75 4.20 0.45
N ILE A 43 -1.76 4.21 -0.43
CA ILE A 43 -1.56 4.52 -1.84
C ILE A 43 -1.23 6.01 -2.00
N GLU A 44 -0.14 6.30 -2.70
CA GLU A 44 0.28 7.67 -2.98
C GLU A 44 -0.54 8.33 -4.10
N MET A 45 -1.79 8.67 -3.76
CA MET A 45 -2.80 9.22 -4.67
C MET A 45 -2.38 10.54 -5.32
N ASN A 46 -1.66 11.40 -4.59
CA ASN A 46 -1.18 12.68 -5.11
C ASN A 46 -0.22 12.48 -6.30
N TYR A 47 0.74 11.57 -6.14
CA TYR A 47 1.67 11.22 -7.21
C TYR A 47 0.95 10.67 -8.44
N ILE A 48 0.01 9.74 -8.23
CA ILE A 48 -0.76 9.13 -9.32
C ILE A 48 -1.56 10.19 -10.08
N LEU A 49 -2.20 11.12 -9.35
CA LEU A 49 -2.99 12.19 -9.94
C LEU A 49 -2.13 13.12 -10.79
N ASP A 50 -1.02 13.62 -10.22
CA ASP A 50 -0.09 14.52 -10.92
C ASP A 50 0.48 13.87 -12.18
N ARG A 51 0.91 12.61 -12.07
CA ARG A 51 1.44 11.84 -13.19
C ARG A 51 0.41 11.68 -14.31
N ASN A 52 -0.83 11.35 -13.97
CA ASN A 52 -1.88 11.09 -14.96
C ASN A 52 -2.32 12.38 -15.67
N ILE A 53 -2.42 13.49 -14.94
CA ILE A 53 -2.74 14.80 -15.53
C ILE A 53 -1.62 15.21 -16.49
N ALA A 54 -0.36 15.17 -16.07
CA ALA A 54 0.77 15.52 -16.92
C ALA A 54 0.84 14.63 -18.19
N THR A 55 0.66 13.32 -18.02
CA THR A 55 0.71 12.36 -19.13
C THR A 55 -0.42 12.57 -20.12
N SER A 56 -1.65 12.79 -19.64
CA SER A 56 -2.82 12.97 -20.52
C SER A 56 -2.69 14.24 -21.36
N PHE A 57 -2.27 15.36 -20.78
CA PHE A 57 -1.99 16.58 -21.54
C PHE A 57 -0.84 16.42 -22.53
N ALA A 58 0.23 15.73 -22.17
CA ALA A 58 1.34 15.45 -23.08
C ALA A 58 0.89 14.64 -24.31
N ILE A 59 0.02 13.64 -24.10
CA ILE A 59 -0.55 12.83 -25.18
C ILE A 59 -1.41 13.70 -26.11
N VAL A 60 -2.36 14.46 -25.56
CA VAL A 60 -3.25 15.32 -26.35
C VAL A 60 -2.45 16.35 -27.16
N ASN A 61 -1.49 17.03 -26.51
CA ASN A 61 -0.64 18.01 -27.18
C ASN A 61 0.16 17.38 -28.32
N ARG A 62 0.71 16.18 -28.13
CA ARG A 62 1.45 15.46 -29.18
C ARG A 62 0.55 15.11 -30.35
N LEU A 63 -0.65 14.58 -30.10
CA LEU A 63 -1.58 14.20 -31.17
C LEU A 63 -2.03 15.43 -31.99
N GLN A 64 -2.37 16.53 -31.33
CA GLN A 64 -2.73 17.79 -32.00
C GLN A 64 -1.58 18.36 -32.82
N THR A 65 -0.35 18.29 -32.30
CA THR A 65 0.84 18.79 -33.02
C THR A 65 1.20 17.91 -34.21
N VAL A 66 1.03 16.59 -34.11
CA VAL A 66 1.31 15.64 -35.22
C VAL A 66 0.35 15.87 -36.39
N GLU A 67 -0.95 16.01 -36.14
CA GLU A 67 -1.90 16.28 -37.23
C GLU A 67 -1.64 17.62 -37.93
N LEU A 68 -1.26 18.66 -37.20
CA LEU A 68 -0.85 19.94 -37.79
C LEU A 68 0.41 19.78 -38.66
N ARG A 69 1.40 19.02 -38.18
CA ARG A 69 2.66 18.79 -38.90
C ARG A 69 2.44 18.02 -40.20
N GLU A 70 1.60 16.99 -40.17
CA GLU A 70 1.23 16.21 -41.35
C GLU A 70 0.33 17.01 -42.31
N PHE A 71 -0.58 17.84 -41.81
CA PHE A 71 -1.44 18.70 -42.63
C PHE A 71 -0.65 19.79 -43.37
N PHE A 72 0.34 20.40 -42.72
CA PHE A 72 1.16 21.46 -43.31
C PHE A 72 2.42 20.96 -44.05
N GLY A 73 2.72 19.66 -44.00
CA GLY A 73 3.81 19.04 -44.78
C GLY A 73 5.21 19.59 -44.49
N ILE A 74 5.46 20.02 -43.24
CA ILE A 74 6.75 20.58 -42.75
C ILE A 74 7.32 19.76 -41.58
#